data_AF-A0A8T3NGZ3-F1
#
_entry.id   AF-A0A8T3NGZ3-F1
#
_cell.length_a   1.000
_cell.length_b   1.000
_cell.length_c   1.000
_cell.angle_alpha   90.00
_cell.angle_beta   90.00
_cell.angle_gamma   90.00
#
_symmetry.space_group_name_H-M   'P 1'
#
loop_
_entity.id
_entity.type
_entity.pdbx_description
1 polymer ?
#
loop_
_entity_poly.entity_id
_entity_poly.type
_entity_poly.pdbx_seq_one_letter_code
_entity_poly.pdbx_strand_id
1 'polypeptide(L)'
;MFCSQCGTRHPNDAKFCMKCGTPFGAGAAGGTARQHRWEYKDITIPLNMNIKYHLNYLAEYQQQAETIITTHLQREGADGWQPEGPTDTASLEGRVKYKNSLFGTKAESISLRLRRLVP
;
A
#
# COMPACT_ATOMS: atom_id res chain seq x y z
N MET A 1 7.46 47.81 -4.22
CA MET A 1 7.92 47.18 -2.95
C MET A 1 9.33 46.63 -3.08
N PHE A 2 10.01 46.27 -1.98
CA PHE A 2 11.33 45.65 -1.98
C PHE A 2 11.27 44.22 -1.44
N CYS A 3 12.09 43.32 -1.99
CA CYS A 3 12.19 41.96 -1.49
C CYS A 3 12.94 41.89 -0.15
N SER A 4 12.33 41.26 0.86
CA SER A 4 12.94 41.06 2.19
C SER A 4 14.14 40.11 2.17
N GLN A 5 14.27 39.25 1.17
CA GLN A 5 15.38 38.29 1.07
C GLN A 5 16.56 38.80 0.25
N CYS A 6 16.32 39.46 -0.90
CA CYS A 6 17.40 39.87 -1.81
C CYS A 6 17.47 41.38 -2.08
N GLY A 7 16.61 42.19 -1.45
CA GLY A 7 16.61 43.65 -1.56
C GLY A 7 16.18 44.22 -2.92
N THR A 8 15.77 43.38 -3.87
CA THR A 8 15.43 43.85 -5.23
C THR A 8 14.10 44.60 -5.23
N ARG A 9 14.01 45.71 -5.99
CA ARG A 9 12.79 46.49 -6.15
C ARG A 9 11.86 45.84 -7.15
N HIS A 10 10.57 45.76 -6.81
CA HIS A 10 9.52 45.19 -7.64
C HIS A 10 8.26 46.08 -7.69
N PRO A 11 7.43 45.90 -8.73
CA PRO A 11 6.07 46.44 -8.79
C PRO A 11 5.23 46.04 -7.57
N ASN A 12 4.21 46.82 -7.21
CA ASN A 12 3.40 46.58 -6.00
C ASN A 12 2.40 45.41 -6.17
N ASP A 13 2.16 44.96 -7.39
CA ASP A 13 1.31 43.82 -7.77
C ASP A 13 2.10 42.51 -7.93
N ALA A 14 3.43 42.56 -7.78
CA ALA A 14 4.27 41.37 -7.87
C ALA A 14 3.89 40.37 -6.77
N LYS A 15 3.60 39.12 -7.16
CA LYS A 15 3.28 38.05 -6.21
C LYS A 15 4.51 37.35 -5.65
N PHE A 16 5.62 37.37 -6.40
CA PHE A 16 6.89 36.76 -6.05
C PHE A 16 8.07 37.59 -6.57
N CYS A 17 9.23 37.43 -5.94
CA CYS A 17 10.46 38.05 -6.37
C CYS A 17 10.97 37.39 -7.65
N MET A 18 11.08 38.17 -8.73
CA MET A 18 11.62 37.71 -10.01
C MET A 18 13.12 37.37 -9.98
N LYS A 19 13.83 37.70 -8.87
CA LYS A 19 15.26 37.40 -8.70
C LYS A 19 15.52 36.15 -7.86
N CYS A 20 14.83 35.99 -6.73
CA CYS A 20 15.09 34.89 -5.77
C CYS A 20 13.88 34.00 -5.51
N GLY A 21 12.73 34.26 -6.14
CA GLY A 21 11.51 33.44 -6.02
C GLY A 21 10.69 33.67 -4.74
N THR A 22 11.16 34.49 -3.79
CA THR A 22 10.44 34.71 -2.52
C THR A 22 9.07 35.37 -2.73
N PRO A 23 7.98 34.82 -2.19
CA PRO A 23 6.64 35.40 -2.32
C PRO A 23 6.50 36.69 -1.50
N PHE A 24 5.68 37.62 -2.01
CA PHE A 24 5.50 38.96 -1.45
C PHE A 24 4.25 39.13 -0.57
N GLY A 25 3.36 38.13 -0.56
CA GLY A 25 2.24 38.05 0.38
C GLY A 25 2.41 36.87 1.34
N ALA A 26 1.61 36.87 2.42
CA ALA A 26 1.50 35.79 3.40
C ALA A 26 0.87 34.48 2.82
N GLY A 27 1.14 34.17 1.56
CA GLY A 27 0.78 32.91 0.90
C GLY A 27 1.86 31.83 1.01
N ALA A 28 2.85 32.03 1.87
CA ALA A 28 3.90 31.05 2.16
C ALA A 28 3.95 30.64 3.64
N ALA A 29 2.85 30.83 4.37
CA ALA A 29 2.52 29.87 5.40
C ALA A 29 1.95 28.65 4.66
N GLY A 30 2.86 27.86 4.08
CA GLY A 30 2.57 26.47 3.77
C GLY A 30 2.21 25.84 5.10
N GLY A 31 0.91 25.81 5.41
CA GLY A 31 0.41 25.20 6.62
C GLY A 31 1.04 23.82 6.68
N THR A 32 1.56 23.48 7.86
CA THR A 32 1.82 22.10 8.26
C THR A 32 0.49 21.35 8.34
N ALA A 33 -0.25 21.30 7.22
CA ALA A 33 -1.20 20.25 7.00
C ALA A 33 -0.38 18.97 7.11
N ARG A 34 -0.70 18.15 8.12
CA ARG A 34 -0.19 16.78 8.25
C ARG A 34 -0.27 16.16 6.87
N GLN A 35 0.90 15.97 6.25
CA GLN A 35 0.96 15.46 4.90
C GLN A 35 0.66 13.98 5.00
N HIS A 36 -0.61 13.64 4.84
CA HIS A 36 -1.00 12.25 4.80
C HIS A 36 -0.28 11.57 3.64
N ARG A 37 0.58 10.61 3.98
CA ARG A 37 1.36 9.83 3.01
C ARG A 37 0.87 8.40 3.03
N TRP A 38 0.78 7.80 1.84
CA TRP A 38 0.59 6.36 1.73
C TRP A 38 1.90 5.62 2.01
N GLU A 39 1.86 4.72 2.98
CA GLU A 39 2.87 3.69 3.17
C GLU A 39 2.40 2.38 2.54
N TYR A 40 3.35 1.60 2.03
CA TYR A 40 3.09 0.31 1.38
C TYR A 40 3.98 -0.76 2.01
N LYS A 41 3.45 -1.97 2.10
CA LYS A 41 4.17 -3.15 2.58
C LYS A 41 3.74 -4.38 1.81
N ASP A 42 4.70 -5.19 1.41
CA ASP A 42 4.43 -6.50 0.83
C ASP A 42 4.56 -7.56 1.93
N ILE A 43 3.51 -8.35 2.13
CA ILE A 43 3.50 -9.46 3.09
C ILE A 43 3.47 -10.80 2.34
N THR A 44 4.09 -11.81 2.94
CA THR A 44 4.00 -13.19 2.46
C THR A 44 3.26 -14.02 3.49
N ILE A 45 2.10 -14.53 3.09
CA ILE A 45 1.24 -15.37 3.92
C ILE A 45 1.57 -16.83 3.58
N PRO A 46 2.08 -17.63 4.55
CA PRO A 46 2.32 -19.04 4.32
C PRO A 46 0.99 -19.79 4.26
N LEU A 47 0.71 -20.44 3.13
CA LEU A 47 -0.47 -21.29 2.98
C LEU A 47 -0.15 -22.71 3.44
N ASN A 48 0.98 -23.27 3.01
CA ASN A 48 1.47 -24.59 3.39
C ASN A 48 0.49 -25.77 3.20
N MET A 49 -0.46 -25.66 2.28
CA MET A 49 -1.48 -26.68 2.05
C MET A 49 -1.11 -27.58 0.87
N ASN A 50 -1.35 -28.89 1.00
CA ASN A 50 -1.28 -29.78 -0.15
C ASN A 50 -2.55 -29.62 -0.98
N ILE A 51 -2.44 -29.68 -2.31
CA ILE A 51 -3.57 -29.66 -3.24
C ILE A 51 -3.69 -31.05 -3.85
N LYS A 52 -4.78 -31.74 -3.52
CA LYS A 52 -5.16 -33.00 -4.18
C LYS A 52 -6.18 -32.67 -5.27
N TYR A 53 -5.97 -33.20 -6.48
CA TYR A 53 -6.82 -32.96 -7.65
C TYR A 53 -8.14 -33.77 -7.58
N HIS A 54 -8.96 -33.52 -6.57
CA HIS A 54 -10.31 -34.08 -6.47
C HIS A 54 -11.33 -32.95 -6.29
N LEU A 55 -12.46 -32.99 -6.98
CA LEU A 55 -13.44 -31.89 -7.01
C LEU A 55 -13.90 -31.43 -5.60
N ASN A 56 -14.13 -32.38 -4.69
CA ASN A 56 -14.52 -32.07 -3.29
C ASN A 56 -13.39 -31.37 -2.51
N TYR A 57 -12.14 -31.53 -2.92
CA TYR A 57 -10.96 -30.96 -2.25
C TYR A 57 -10.77 -29.47 -2.53
N LEU A 58 -11.33 -28.97 -3.63
CA LEU A 58 -11.21 -27.56 -4.02
C LEU A 58 -11.98 -26.63 -3.07
N ALA A 59 -13.18 -27.02 -2.65
CA ALA A 59 -13.99 -26.23 -1.71
C ALA A 59 -13.34 -26.15 -0.32
N GLU A 60 -12.86 -27.29 0.20
CA GLU A 60 -12.12 -27.34 1.47
C GLU A 60 -10.84 -26.50 1.42
N TYR A 61 -10.10 -26.58 0.30
CA TYR A 61 -8.92 -25.75 0.07
C TYR A 61 -9.26 -24.25 0.08
N GLN A 62 -10.33 -23.84 -0.60
CA GLN A 62 -10.77 -22.44 -0.62
C GLN A 62 -11.09 -21.92 0.77
N GLN A 63 -11.88 -22.67 1.55
CA GLN A 63 -12.24 -22.30 2.92
C GLN A 63 -11.01 -22.18 3.84
N GLN A 64 -10.07 -23.13 3.74
CA GLN A 64 -8.84 -23.10 4.53
C GLN A 64 -7.93 -21.92 4.12
N ALA A 65 -7.74 -21.70 2.82
CA ALA A 65 -6.96 -20.58 2.30
C ALA A 65 -7.55 -19.24 2.75
N GLU A 66 -8.86 -19.06 2.60
CA GLU A 66 -9.57 -17.84 2.98
C GLU A 66 -9.45 -17.57 4.48
N THR A 67 -9.56 -18.61 5.32
CA THR A 67 -9.38 -18.48 6.78
C THR A 67 -7.97 -18.01 7.13
N ILE A 68 -6.94 -18.60 6.51
CA ILE A 68 -5.53 -18.23 6.74
C ILE A 68 -5.29 -16.79 6.29
N ILE A 69 -5.72 -16.43 5.08
CA ILE A 69 -5.56 -15.09 4.50
C ILE A 69 -6.26 -14.05 5.39
N THR A 70 -7.52 -14.28 5.74
CA THR A 70 -8.32 -13.38 6.56
C THR A 70 -7.70 -13.18 7.94
N THR A 71 -7.20 -14.26 8.57
CA THR A 71 -6.53 -14.17 9.87
C THR A 71 -5.29 -13.27 9.81
N HIS A 72 -4.46 -13.43 8.77
CA HIS A 72 -3.28 -12.59 8.59
C HIS A 72 -3.65 -11.13 8.29
N LEU A 73 -4.65 -10.89 7.45
CA LEU A 73 -5.11 -9.54 7.13
C LEU A 73 -5.75 -8.84 8.34
N GLN A 74 -6.48 -9.56 9.19
CA GLN A 74 -7.04 -9.00 10.42
C GLN A 74 -5.94 -8.55 11.40
N ARG A 75 -4.87 -9.33 11.54
CA ARG A 75 -3.71 -8.95 12.36
C ARG A 75 -3.06 -7.68 11.85
N GLU A 76 -2.84 -7.58 10.54
CA GLU A 76 -2.26 -6.39 9.90
C GLU A 76 -3.22 -5.19 9.94
N GLY A 77 -4.52 -5.44 9.85
CA GLY A 77 -5.57 -4.43 9.96
C GLY A 77 -5.62 -3.74 11.32
N ALA A 78 -5.21 -4.42 12.39
CA ALA A 78 -5.06 -3.82 13.73
C ALA A 78 -4.03 -2.68 13.74
N ASP A 79 -3.02 -2.74 12.86
CA ASP A 79 -1.98 -1.71 12.68
C ASP A 79 -2.34 -0.68 11.59
N GLY A 80 -3.59 -0.70 11.13
CA GLY A 80 -4.14 0.22 10.11
C GLY A 80 -3.83 -0.17 8.67
N TRP A 81 -3.28 -1.36 8.41
CA TRP A 81 -3.01 -1.82 7.05
C TRP A 81 -4.27 -2.35 6.36
N GLN A 82 -4.40 -2.03 5.07
CA GLN A 82 -5.49 -2.50 4.21
C GLN A 82 -4.92 -3.12 2.94
N PRO A 83 -5.54 -4.18 2.39
CA PRO A 83 -5.13 -4.77 1.13
C PRO A 83 -5.33 -3.77 -0.03
N GLU A 84 -4.37 -3.68 -0.95
CA GLU A 84 -4.47 -2.81 -2.13
C GLU A 84 -5.36 -3.41 -3.24
N GLY A 85 -5.67 -4.71 -3.16
CA GLY A 85 -6.46 -5.41 -4.18
C GLY A 85 -7.36 -6.50 -3.60
N PRO A 86 -7.96 -7.34 -4.47
CA PRO A 86 -8.84 -8.40 -4.03
C PRO A 86 -8.12 -9.42 -3.16
N THR A 87 -8.85 -9.99 -2.20
CA THR A 87 -8.34 -10.92 -1.20
C THR A 87 -9.05 -12.27 -1.23
N ASP A 88 -10.01 -12.45 -2.13
CA ASP A 88 -10.67 -13.74 -2.34
C ASP A 88 -9.75 -14.71 -3.07
N THR A 89 -9.90 -16.00 -2.79
CA THR A 89 -8.99 -17.03 -3.32
C THR A 89 -8.99 -17.11 -4.85
N ALA A 90 -10.10 -16.78 -5.53
CA ALA A 90 -10.20 -16.85 -6.98
C ALA A 90 -9.36 -15.75 -7.65
N SER A 91 -9.45 -14.51 -7.16
CA SER A 91 -8.64 -13.38 -7.63
C SER A 91 -7.15 -13.54 -7.31
N LEU A 92 -6.83 -14.42 -6.37
CA LEU A 92 -5.49 -14.62 -5.83
C LEU A 92 -4.75 -15.80 -6.46
N GLU A 93 -5.40 -16.63 -7.28
CA GLU A 93 -4.82 -17.86 -7.85
C GLU A 93 -3.48 -17.61 -8.57
N GLY A 94 -3.38 -16.53 -9.35
CA GLY A 94 -2.14 -16.14 -10.06
C GLY A 94 -1.04 -15.56 -9.16
N ARG A 95 -1.31 -15.34 -7.87
CA ARG A 95 -0.36 -14.80 -6.88
C ARG A 95 0.14 -15.88 -5.91
N VAL A 96 -0.44 -17.08 -5.96
CA VAL A 96 -0.03 -18.21 -5.13
C VAL A 96 1.24 -18.83 -5.71
N LYS A 97 2.23 -19.03 -4.85
CA LYS A 97 3.41 -19.84 -5.16
C LYS A 97 3.09 -21.31 -4.91
N TYR A 98 3.22 -22.11 -5.96
CA TYR A 98 3.07 -23.55 -5.90
C TYR A 98 4.43 -24.23 -5.95
N LYS A 99 4.55 -25.33 -5.23
CA LYS A 99 5.71 -26.20 -5.24
C LYS A 99 5.28 -27.62 -5.59
N ASN A 100 5.81 -28.14 -6.68
CA ASN A 100 5.57 -29.52 -7.09
C ASN A 100 6.51 -30.46 -6.32
N SER A 101 5.99 -31.62 -5.92
CA SER A 101 6.73 -32.69 -5.27
C SER A 101 6.28 -34.04 -5.82
N LEU A 102 7.05 -35.09 -5.53
CA LEU A 102 6.70 -36.48 -5.84
C LEU A 102 5.34 -36.91 -5.24
N PHE A 103 4.88 -36.21 -4.20
CA PHE A 103 3.63 -36.51 -3.48
C PHE A 103 2.46 -35.56 -3.83
N GLY A 104 2.63 -34.69 -4.83
CA GLY A 104 1.59 -33.77 -5.31
C GLY A 104 2.03 -32.30 -5.34
N THR A 105 1.06 -31.43 -5.57
CA THR A 105 1.26 -29.98 -5.64
C THR A 105 0.97 -29.35 -4.30
N LYS A 106 1.87 -28.51 -3.80
CA LYS A 106 1.68 -27.78 -2.53
C LYS A 106 1.52 -26.29 -2.81
N ALA A 107 0.45 -25.68 -2.30
CA ALA A 107 0.35 -24.24 -2.18
C ALA A 107 1.28 -23.79 -1.04
N GLU A 108 2.37 -23.12 -1.38
CA GLU A 108 3.42 -22.74 -0.43
C GLU A 108 3.06 -21.44 0.28
N SER A 109 2.84 -20.38 -0.49
CA SER A 109 2.60 -19.04 0.05
C SER A 109 1.88 -18.15 -0.94
N ILE A 110 1.32 -17.06 -0.45
CA ILE A 110 0.81 -15.97 -1.28
C ILE A 110 1.41 -14.63 -0.86
N SER A 111 1.72 -13.79 -1.84
CA SER A 111 2.19 -12.43 -1.59
C SER A 111 1.09 -11.40 -1.84
N LEU A 112 0.85 -10.54 -0.86
CA LEU A 112 -0.14 -9.46 -0.91
C LEU A 112 0.53 -8.12 -0.62
N ARG A 113 0.10 -7.09 -1.34
CA ARG A 113 0.46 -5.71 -1.04
C ARG A 113 -0.60 -5.07 -0.17
N LEU A 114 -0.14 -4.46 0.91
CA LEU A 114 -0.93 -3.67 1.83
C LEU A 114 -0.54 -2.20 1.73
N ARG A 115 -1.49 -1.33 2.08
CA ARG A 115 -1.28 0.11 2.21
C ARG A 115 -1.92 0.64 3.47
N ARG A 116 -1.36 1.72 4.01
CA ARG A 116 -1.98 2.50 5.09
C ARG A 116 -1.70 3.98 4.93
N LEU A 117 -2.57 4.82 5.47
CA LEU A 117 -2.39 6.26 5.47
C LEU A 117 -1.70 6.67 6.77
N VAL A 118 -0.51 7.25 6.68
CA VAL A 118 0.21 7.80 7.83
C VAL A 118 0.10 9.33 7.86
N PRO A 119 0.01 9.96 9.04
CA PRO A 119 -0.13 11.40 9.20
C PRO A 119 1.18 12.20 9.00
#